data_AF-K1SH97-F1
#
_entry.id   AF-K1SH97-F1
#
_cell.length_a   1.000
_cell.length_b   1.000
_cell.length_c   1.000
_cell.angle_alpha   90.00
_cell.angle_beta   90.00
_cell.angle_gamma   90.00
#
_symmetry.space_group_name_H-M   'P 1'
#
loop_
_entity.id
_entity.type
_entity.pdbx_description
1 polymer ?
#
loop_
_entity_poly.entity_id
_entity_poly.type
_entity_poly.pdbx_seq_one_letter_code
_entity_poly.pdbx_strand_id
1 'polypeptide(L)'
;RHEMFKDYKGTRKPMMEELREQVPVIKELLQKMNITTVELPGYEADDVIGTLSKEGEKAGMEVDVISGDRDLLQLASDHITICIPKTKKGQTTVEEYNTEGVRKLYKVTPTEFIDVKALMGDSSDNIPGVPELERKVQQPLFLSLVQLKMPTITQMKFLTHVTETHF
;
A
#
# COMPACT_ATOMS: atom_id res chain seq x y z
N ARG A 1 10.67 -6.14 8.21
CA ARG A 1 11.05 -6.13 6.77
C ARG A 1 12.57 -6.21 6.53
N HIS A 2 13.39 -5.37 7.16
CA HIS A 2 14.86 -5.35 6.98
C HIS A 2 15.58 -6.70 7.23
N GLU A 3 15.06 -7.55 8.12
CA GLU A 3 15.64 -8.88 8.37
C GLU A 3 15.38 -9.88 7.24
N MET A 4 14.25 -9.73 6.52
CA MET A 4 13.81 -10.66 5.47
C MET A 4 14.39 -10.33 4.10
N PHE A 5 14.70 -9.06 3.83
CA PHE A 5 15.26 -8.63 2.55
C PHE A 5 16.31 -7.54 2.76
N LYS A 6 17.58 -7.89 2.48
CA LYS A 6 18.74 -7.03 2.77
C LYS A 6 18.76 -5.73 1.97
N ASP A 7 18.21 -5.74 0.75
CA ASP A 7 18.20 -4.56 -0.13
C ASP A 7 16.93 -3.70 0.05
N TYR A 8 16.10 -4.01 1.05
CA TYR A 8 14.87 -3.27 1.35
C TYR A 8 15.18 -1.80 1.62
N LYS A 9 14.52 -0.90 0.86
CA LYS A 9 14.76 0.56 0.91
C LYS A 9 16.23 0.97 0.70
N GLY A 10 17.09 0.09 0.19
CA GLY A 10 18.52 0.33 0.04
C GLY A 10 18.87 1.46 -0.93
N THR A 11 17.94 1.83 -1.82
CA THR A 11 18.08 2.94 -2.78
C THR A 11 17.48 4.26 -2.28
N ARG A 12 16.79 4.27 -1.13
CA ARG A 12 16.18 5.49 -0.59
C ARG A 12 17.26 6.42 -0.08
N LYS A 13 17.24 7.66 -0.59
CA LYS A 13 18.05 8.74 -0.05
C LYS A 13 17.64 8.99 1.40
N PRO A 14 18.59 9.27 2.31
CA PRO A 14 18.24 9.67 3.66
C PRO A 14 17.38 10.93 3.62
N MET A 15 16.54 11.10 4.63
CA MET A 15 15.79 12.33 4.83
C MET A 15 16.76 13.53 4.87
N MET A 16 16.45 14.57 4.10
CA MET A 16 17.21 15.82 4.06
C MET A 16 17.31 16.42 5.48
N GLU A 17 18.45 17.01 5.81
CA GLU A 17 18.72 17.49 7.17
C GLU A 17 17.74 18.60 7.58
N GLU A 18 17.45 19.52 6.65
CA GLU A 18 16.52 20.62 6.88
C GLU A 18 15.12 20.10 7.23
N LEU A 19 14.70 18.98 6.61
CA LEU A 19 13.43 18.34 6.93
C LEU A 19 13.49 17.60 8.27
N ARG A 20 14.62 16.97 8.60
CA ARG A 20 14.84 16.29 9.89
C ARG A 20 14.71 17.27 11.05
N GLU A 21 15.28 18.46 10.92
CA GLU A 21 15.19 19.53 11.92
C GLU A 21 13.74 20.02 12.14
N GLN A 22 12.84 19.86 11.16
CA GLN A 22 11.43 20.22 11.33
C GLN A 22 10.62 19.17 12.12
N VAL A 23 11.07 17.91 12.18
CA VAL A 23 10.30 16.83 12.80
C VAL A 23 9.98 17.10 14.28
N PRO A 24 10.92 17.54 15.14
CA PRO A 24 10.62 17.87 16.53
C PRO A 24 9.57 18.98 16.67
N VAL A 25 9.64 20.01 15.81
CA VAL A 25 8.70 21.14 15.81
C VAL A 25 7.29 20.69 15.47
N ILE A 26 7.16 19.79 14.48
CA ILE A 26 5.86 19.19 14.11
C ILE A 26 5.27 18.41 15.30
N LYS A 27 6.09 17.59 15.98
CA LYS A 27 5.62 16.83 17.15
C LYS A 27 5.15 17.73 18.29
N GLU A 28 5.89 18.80 18.58
CA GLU A 28 5.50 19.79 19.60
C GLU A 28 4.17 20.48 19.23
N LEU A 29 4.00 20.84 17.96
CA LEU A 29 2.76 21.44 17.47
C LEU A 29 1.58 20.48 17.62
N LEU A 30 1.72 19.22 17.20
CA LEU A 30 0.67 18.20 17.32
C LEU A 30 0.28 17.99 18.79
N GLN A 31 1.25 17.94 19.70
CA GLN A 31 0.99 17.86 21.14
C GLN A 31 0.20 19.07 21.65
N LYS A 32 0.58 20.30 21.26
CA LYS A 32 -0.15 21.52 21.64
C LYS A 32 -1.57 21.57 21.07
N MET A 33 -1.80 20.89 19.94
CA MET A 33 -3.13 20.74 19.34
C MET A 33 -3.95 19.61 19.97
N ASN A 34 -3.44 18.94 21.01
CA ASN A 34 -4.04 17.74 21.62
C ASN A 34 -4.24 16.59 20.62
N ILE A 35 -3.39 16.50 19.60
CA ILE A 35 -3.36 15.38 18.66
C ILE A 35 -2.48 14.28 19.26
N THR A 36 -3.04 13.07 19.37
CA THR A 36 -2.29 11.91 19.88
C THR A 36 -1.31 11.44 18.81
N THR A 37 -0.04 11.34 19.17
CA THR A 37 1.01 10.79 18.32
C THR A 37 1.48 9.45 18.86
N VAL A 38 1.56 8.44 17.99
CA VAL A 38 1.97 7.07 18.36
C VAL A 38 3.21 6.71 17.54
N GLU A 39 4.25 6.25 18.22
CA GLU A 39 5.51 5.82 17.61
C GLU A 39 6.00 4.56 18.33
N LEU A 40 6.45 3.57 17.56
CA LEU A 40 6.98 2.33 18.10
C LEU A 40 8.33 2.00 17.44
N PRO A 41 9.45 2.04 18.18
CA PRO A 41 10.75 1.71 17.62
C PRO A 41 10.79 0.32 17.00
N GLY A 42 11.39 0.21 15.80
CA GLY A 42 11.51 -1.04 15.07
C GLY A 42 10.32 -1.39 14.16
N TYR A 43 9.24 -0.61 14.22
CA TYR A 43 8.06 -0.76 13.36
C TYR A 43 7.94 0.42 12.41
N GLU A 44 7.32 0.18 11.26
CA GLU A 44 7.03 1.22 10.29
C GLU A 44 5.67 1.87 10.57
N ALA A 45 5.44 3.05 9.99
CA ALA A 45 4.22 3.80 10.23
C ALA A 45 2.96 3.07 9.72
N ASP A 46 3.09 2.34 8.60
CA ASP A 46 2.02 1.51 8.04
C ASP A 46 1.64 0.33 8.97
N ASP A 47 2.61 -0.25 9.69
CA ASP A 47 2.35 -1.29 10.69
C ASP A 47 1.50 -0.75 11.86
N VAL A 48 1.84 0.46 12.34
CA VAL A 48 1.11 1.14 13.43
C VAL A 48 -0.28 1.55 12.96
N ILE A 49 -0.39 2.17 11.78
CA ILE A 49 -1.67 2.57 11.17
C ILE A 49 -2.57 1.35 10.99
N GLY A 50 -2.06 0.28 10.38
CA GLY A 50 -2.82 -0.95 10.16
C GLY A 50 -3.35 -1.57 11.44
N THR A 51 -2.53 -1.58 12.50
CA THR A 51 -2.93 -2.09 13.82
C THR A 51 -4.05 -1.25 14.41
N LEU A 52 -3.86 0.07 14.52
CA LEU A 52 -4.85 0.97 15.12
C LEU A 52 -6.15 1.02 14.31
N SER A 53 -6.08 1.00 12.98
CA SER A 53 -7.28 0.97 12.13
C SER A 53 -8.11 -0.29 12.38
N LYS A 54 -7.46 -1.45 12.52
CA LYS A 54 -8.16 -2.71 12.80
C LYS A 54 -8.70 -2.79 14.23
N GLU A 55 -8.04 -2.17 15.19
CA GLU A 55 -8.56 -2.04 16.55
C GLU A 55 -9.80 -1.13 16.59
N GLY A 56 -9.77 0.02 15.90
CA GLY A 56 -10.91 0.91 15.76
C GLY A 56 -12.12 0.24 15.11
N GLU A 57 -11.90 -0.46 13.98
CA GLU A 57 -12.94 -1.26 13.32
C GLU A 57 -13.54 -2.30 14.27
N LYS A 58 -12.72 -3.04 15.03
CA LYS A 58 -13.20 -4.03 16.02
C LYS A 58 -14.00 -3.39 17.16
N ALA A 59 -13.67 -2.14 17.50
CA ALA A 59 -14.42 -1.35 18.48
C ALA A 59 -15.72 -0.75 17.91
N GLY A 60 -16.04 -1.02 16.63
CA GLY A 60 -17.23 -0.51 15.96
C GLY A 60 -17.13 0.95 15.51
N MET A 61 -15.90 1.45 15.31
CA MET A 61 -15.65 2.81 14.83
C MET A 61 -15.59 2.84 13.30
N GLU A 62 -16.04 3.96 12.72
CA GLU A 62 -15.67 4.35 11.35
C GLU A 62 -14.28 4.99 11.39
N VAL A 63 -13.38 4.51 10.55
CA VAL A 63 -11.96 4.87 10.57
C VAL A 63 -11.54 5.44 9.22
N ASP A 64 -11.09 6.70 9.24
CA ASP A 64 -10.47 7.34 8.08
C ASP A 64 -8.94 7.31 8.20
N VAL A 65 -8.28 6.74 7.20
CA VAL A 65 -6.82 6.69 7.12
C VAL A 65 -6.36 7.67 6.05
N ILE A 66 -5.73 8.77 6.47
CA ILE A 66 -5.28 9.82 5.57
C ILE A 66 -3.80 9.60 5.23
N SER A 67 -3.52 9.21 3.98
CA SER A 67 -2.14 8.95 3.53
C SER A 67 -2.00 9.04 2.01
N GLY A 68 -0.81 9.43 1.55
CA GLY A 68 -0.44 9.33 0.13
C GLY A 68 -0.03 7.91 -0.30
N ASP A 69 0.20 7.02 0.67
CA ASP A 69 0.62 5.65 0.43
C ASP A 69 -0.56 4.79 -0.04
N ARG A 70 -0.44 4.25 -1.25
CA ARG A 70 -1.46 3.39 -1.86
C ARG A 70 -1.43 1.97 -1.33
N ASP A 71 -0.37 1.57 -0.64
CA ASP A 71 -0.28 0.23 -0.09
C ASP A 71 -1.27 0.04 1.05
N LEU A 72 -1.69 1.13 1.68
CA LEU A 72 -2.74 1.14 2.71
C LEU A 72 -4.13 0.81 2.15
N LEU A 73 -4.34 0.78 0.82
CA LEU A 73 -5.58 0.30 0.22
C LEU A 73 -5.92 -1.14 0.61
N GLN A 74 -4.93 -1.94 1.02
CA GLN A 74 -5.15 -3.28 1.56
C GLN A 74 -5.95 -3.29 2.88
N LEU A 75 -5.97 -2.18 3.62
CA LEU A 75 -6.67 -2.05 4.90
C LEU A 75 -8.15 -1.70 4.72
N ALA A 76 -8.54 -1.21 3.54
CA ALA A 76 -9.89 -0.75 3.25
C ALA A 76 -10.92 -1.84 3.58
N SER A 77 -12.01 -1.44 4.21
CA SER A 77 -13.12 -2.31 4.56
C SER A 77 -14.44 -1.54 4.48
N ASP A 78 -15.50 -2.09 5.06
CA ASP A 78 -16.79 -1.41 5.18
C ASP A 78 -16.76 -0.32 6.27
N HIS A 79 -15.80 -0.39 7.20
CA HIS A 79 -15.61 0.56 8.31
C HIS A 79 -14.28 1.33 8.23
N ILE A 80 -13.42 1.00 7.27
CA ILE A 80 -12.12 1.65 7.08
C ILE A 80 -12.08 2.27 5.68
N THR A 81 -11.97 3.60 5.63
CA THR A 81 -11.83 4.36 4.39
C THR A 81 -10.41 4.91 4.27
N ILE A 82 -9.78 4.68 3.12
CA ILE A 82 -8.45 5.21 2.81
C ILE A 82 -8.61 6.52 2.03
N CYS A 83 -8.17 7.61 2.63
CA CYS A 83 -8.28 8.97 2.12
C CYS A 83 -6.93 9.40 1.55
N ILE A 84 -6.83 9.52 0.22
CA ILE A 84 -5.61 9.89 -0.49
C ILE A 84 -5.69 11.36 -0.90
N PRO A 85 -4.96 12.28 -0.24
CA PRO A 85 -4.92 13.67 -0.65
C PRO A 85 -4.14 13.83 -1.95
N LYS A 86 -4.71 14.56 -2.91
CA LYS A 86 -4.06 14.95 -4.15
C LYS A 86 -4.07 16.44 -4.31
N THR A 87 -2.89 17.04 -4.36
CA THR A 87 -2.75 18.46 -4.69
C THR A 87 -2.35 18.60 -6.16
N LYS A 88 -3.18 19.29 -6.94
CA LYS A 88 -2.87 19.67 -8.33
C LYS A 88 -3.17 21.14 -8.53
N LYS A 89 -2.20 21.88 -9.07
CA LYS A 89 -2.33 23.32 -9.39
C LYS A 89 -2.88 24.16 -8.22
N GLY A 90 -2.46 23.86 -6.99
CA GLY A 90 -2.90 24.58 -5.79
C GLY A 90 -4.28 24.20 -5.25
N GLN A 91 -4.98 23.25 -5.86
CA GLN A 91 -6.21 22.68 -5.32
C GLN A 91 -5.94 21.30 -4.74
N THR A 92 -6.43 21.06 -3.53
CA THR A 92 -6.36 19.75 -2.87
C THR A 92 -7.73 19.08 -2.92
N THR A 93 -7.77 17.89 -3.51
CA THR A 93 -8.93 16.98 -3.47
C THR A 93 -8.55 15.73 -2.70
N VAL A 94 -9.50 15.11 -2.01
CA VAL A 94 -9.30 13.83 -1.34
C VAL A 94 -10.01 12.74 -2.15
N GLU A 95 -9.29 11.69 -2.49
CA GLU A 95 -9.88 10.47 -3.07
C GLU A 95 -10.10 9.45 -1.96
N GLU A 96 -11.32 8.96 -1.83
CA GLU A 96 -11.71 8.03 -0.77
C GLU A 96 -11.90 6.62 -1.32
N TYR A 97 -11.33 5.64 -0.62
CA TYR A 97 -11.35 4.24 -1.01
C TYR A 97 -11.77 3.36 0.16
N ASN A 98 -13.02 2.92 0.13
CA ASN A 98 -13.52 1.77 0.89
C ASN A 98 -13.39 0.48 0.05
N THR A 99 -13.92 -0.65 0.56
CA THR A 99 -13.94 -1.93 -0.17
C THR A 99 -14.41 -1.76 -1.63
N GLU A 100 -15.51 -1.04 -1.85
CA GLU A 100 -16.09 -0.87 -3.17
C GLU A 100 -15.21 0.02 -4.07
N GLY A 101 -14.61 1.08 -3.51
CA GLY A 101 -13.67 1.95 -4.22
C GLY A 101 -12.46 1.18 -4.73
N VAL A 102 -11.87 0.32 -3.90
CA VAL A 102 -10.75 -0.55 -4.30
C VAL A 102 -11.18 -1.49 -5.42
N ARG A 103 -12.33 -2.15 -5.30
CA ARG A 103 -12.87 -3.03 -6.33
C ARG A 103 -13.15 -2.31 -7.64
N LYS A 104 -13.67 -1.08 -7.61
CA LYS A 104 -13.93 -0.29 -8.81
C LYS A 104 -12.64 0.05 -9.54
N LEU A 105 -11.60 0.44 -8.82
CA LEU A 105 -10.33 0.92 -9.37
C LEU A 105 -9.42 -0.23 -9.82
N TYR A 106 -9.21 -1.23 -8.97
CA TYR A 106 -8.24 -2.31 -9.19
C TYR A 106 -8.86 -3.63 -9.64
N LYS A 107 -10.19 -3.74 -9.65
CA LYS A 107 -10.94 -4.97 -10.02
C LYS A 107 -10.65 -6.17 -9.10
N VAL A 108 -10.09 -5.92 -7.92
CA VAL A 108 -9.79 -6.90 -6.86
C VAL A 108 -10.30 -6.38 -5.52
N THR A 109 -10.46 -7.27 -4.54
CA THR A 109 -10.74 -6.89 -3.15
C THR A 109 -9.49 -6.32 -2.45
N PRO A 110 -9.63 -5.59 -1.34
CA PRO A 110 -8.49 -5.14 -0.53
C PRO A 110 -7.53 -6.27 -0.13
N THR A 111 -8.05 -7.45 0.19
CA THR A 111 -7.21 -8.62 0.51
C THR A 111 -6.44 -9.12 -0.71
N GLU A 112 -7.09 -9.25 -1.87
CA GLU A 112 -6.44 -9.65 -3.12
C GLU A 112 -5.47 -8.58 -3.65
N PHE A 113 -5.65 -7.32 -3.26
CA PHE A 113 -4.71 -6.24 -3.60
C PHE A 113 -3.30 -6.47 -3.03
N ILE A 114 -3.19 -7.22 -1.92
CA ILE A 114 -1.91 -7.65 -1.37
C ILE A 114 -1.17 -8.52 -2.39
N ASP A 115 -1.87 -9.47 -3.01
CA ASP A 115 -1.30 -10.35 -4.03
C ASP A 115 -0.91 -9.54 -5.28
N VAL A 116 -1.72 -8.55 -5.66
CA VAL A 116 -1.39 -7.61 -6.76
C VAL A 116 -0.06 -6.93 -6.48
N LYS A 117 0.12 -6.36 -5.29
CA LYS A 117 1.38 -5.69 -4.89
C LYS A 117 2.56 -6.66 -4.83
N ALA A 118 2.36 -7.87 -4.32
CA ALA A 118 3.41 -8.89 -4.27
C ALA A 118 3.89 -9.29 -5.68
N LEU A 119 2.98 -9.36 -6.65
CA LEU A 119 3.29 -9.71 -8.04
C LEU A 119 3.94 -8.56 -8.81
N MET A 120 3.46 -7.34 -8.60
CA MET A 120 4.01 -6.14 -9.24
C MET A 120 5.36 -5.73 -8.67
N GLY A 121 5.64 -6.07 -7.40
CA GLY A 121 6.75 -5.49 -6.66
C GLY A 121 6.49 -4.02 -6.32
N ASP A 122 7.53 -3.38 -5.78
CA ASP A 122 7.54 -1.97 -5.44
C ASP A 122 8.93 -1.37 -5.65
N SER A 123 9.09 -0.62 -6.74
CA SER A 123 10.35 0.05 -7.06
C SER A 123 10.79 1.09 -6.03
N SER A 124 9.85 1.72 -5.31
CA SER A 124 10.15 2.72 -4.28
C SER A 124 10.73 2.11 -3.00
N ASP A 125 10.40 0.83 -2.76
CA ASP A 125 10.91 0.01 -1.67
C ASP A 125 12.02 -0.96 -2.12
N ASN A 126 12.40 -0.88 -3.39
CA ASN A 126 13.38 -1.77 -4.03
C ASN A 126 12.96 -3.25 -3.99
N ILE A 127 11.65 -3.52 -3.99
CA ILE A 127 11.07 -4.86 -4.03
C ILE A 127 10.87 -5.25 -5.50
N PRO A 128 11.58 -6.27 -6.02
CA PRO A 128 11.41 -6.68 -7.40
C PRO A 128 10.06 -7.38 -7.61
N GLY A 129 9.38 -7.01 -8.70
CA GLY A 129 8.18 -7.70 -9.17
C GLY A 129 8.49 -8.80 -10.18
N VAL A 130 7.43 -9.47 -10.64
CA VAL A 130 7.50 -10.34 -11.81
C VAL A 130 7.57 -9.45 -13.06
N PRO A 131 8.65 -9.54 -13.86
CA PRO A 131 8.77 -8.78 -15.10
C PRO A 131 7.54 -8.99 -16.00
N GLU A 132 7.11 -7.95 -16.72
CA GLU A 132 5.94 -7.90 -17.63
C GLU A 132 4.56 -7.77 -16.98
N LEU A 133 4.39 -8.10 -15.69
CA LEU A 133 3.08 -7.98 -15.01
C LEU A 133 2.75 -6.56 -14.55
N GLU A 134 3.75 -5.71 -14.30
CA GLU A 134 3.54 -4.30 -13.94
C GLU A 134 2.63 -3.53 -14.93
N ARG A 135 2.71 -3.86 -16.23
CA ARG A 135 1.90 -3.20 -17.29
C ARG A 135 0.53 -3.86 -17.51
N LYS A 136 0.23 -4.96 -16.82
CA LYS A 136 -0.91 -5.85 -17.10
C LYS A 136 -1.91 -6.01 -15.94
N VAL A 137 -1.85 -5.15 -14.92
CA VAL A 137 -2.69 -5.22 -13.71
C VAL A 137 -4.19 -5.33 -13.98
N GLN A 138 -4.66 -4.75 -15.09
CA GLN A 138 -6.08 -4.77 -15.49
C GLN A 138 -6.40 -5.83 -16.56
N GLN A 139 -5.43 -6.66 -16.97
CA GLN A 139 -5.68 -7.72 -17.94
C GLN A 139 -6.39 -8.91 -17.28
N PRO A 140 -7.33 -9.58 -17.97
CA PRO A 140 -8.06 -10.72 -17.43
C PRO A 140 -7.14 -11.84 -16.90
N LEU A 141 -5.99 -12.05 -17.55
CA LEU A 141 -4.99 -13.04 -17.15
C LEU A 141 -4.34 -12.71 -15.81
N PHE A 142 -4.10 -11.42 -15.52
CA PHE A 142 -3.52 -11.03 -14.24
C PHE A 142 -4.53 -11.21 -13.09
N LEU A 143 -5.79 -10.84 -13.34
CA LEU A 143 -6.87 -11.02 -12.36
C LEU A 143 -7.13 -12.50 -12.07
N SER A 144 -7.08 -13.37 -13.08
CA SER A 144 -7.22 -14.81 -12.86
C SER A 144 -6.06 -15.39 -12.05
N LEU A 145 -4.83 -14.92 -12.24
CA LEU A 145 -3.66 -15.35 -11.46
C LEU A 145 -3.80 -14.99 -9.97
N VAL A 146 -4.33 -13.79 -9.67
CA VAL A 146 -4.63 -13.36 -8.29
C VAL A 146 -5.72 -14.23 -7.66
N GLN A 147 -6.82 -14.49 -8.39
CA GLN A 147 -7.94 -15.29 -7.89
C GLN A 147 -7.59 -16.77 -7.66
N LEU A 148 -6.62 -17.31 -8.40
CA LEU A 148 -6.18 -18.70 -8.29
C LEU A 148 -5.27 -18.97 -7.08
N LYS A 149 -4.87 -17.94 -6.30
CA LYS A 149 -3.95 -18.05 -5.15
C LYS A 149 -2.76 -18.98 -5.42
N MET A 150 -2.15 -18.85 -6.60
CA MET A 150 -1.16 -19.83 -7.05
C MET A 150 0.10 -19.76 -6.16
N PRO A 151 0.57 -20.89 -5.63
CA PRO A 151 1.54 -20.90 -4.54
C PRO A 151 2.99 -20.62 -4.98
N THR A 152 3.31 -20.54 -6.28
CA THR A 152 4.71 -20.38 -6.72
C THR A 152 4.90 -19.65 -8.06
N ILE A 153 5.96 -18.83 -8.12
CA ILE A 153 6.44 -18.09 -9.31
C ILE A 153 6.70 -19.04 -10.52
N THR A 154 7.07 -20.30 -10.27
CA THR A 154 7.36 -21.30 -11.30
C THR A 154 6.12 -21.66 -12.14
N GLN A 155 4.94 -21.73 -11.53
CA GLN A 155 3.68 -21.99 -12.24
C GLN A 155 3.25 -20.79 -13.08
N MET A 156 3.61 -19.58 -12.64
CA MET A 156 3.30 -18.33 -13.33
C MET A 156 4.04 -18.19 -14.68
N LYS A 157 5.33 -18.57 -14.74
CA LYS A 157 6.11 -18.60 -15.99
C LYS A 157 5.56 -19.62 -17.01
N PHE A 158 4.96 -20.70 -16.52
CA PHE A 158 4.39 -21.74 -17.37
C PHE A 158 3.15 -21.24 -18.11
N LEU A 159 2.28 -20.46 -17.44
CA LEU A 159 1.09 -19.89 -18.09
C LEU A 159 1.41 -18.76 -19.08
N THR A 160 2.38 -17.88 -18.77
CA THR A 160 2.73 -16.80 -19.70
C THR A 160 3.24 -17.35 -21.03
N HIS A 161 4.07 -18.40 -21.00
CA HIS A 161 4.53 -19.08 -22.22
C HIS A 161 3.41 -19.79 -23.00
N VAL A 162 2.45 -20.43 -22.32
CA VAL A 162 1.34 -21.13 -23.00
C VAL A 162 0.43 -20.15 -23.76
N THR A 163 0.23 -18.93 -23.23
CA THR A 163 -0.61 -17.91 -23.87
C THR A 163 0.05 -17.18 -25.04
N GLU A 164 1.39 -17.09 -25.07
CA GLU A 164 2.11 -16.51 -26.20
C GLU A 164 2.20 -17.46 -27.40
N THR A 165 2.08 -18.77 -27.18
CA THR A 165 2.06 -19.78 -28.26
C THR A 165 0.72 -19.93 -29.00
N HIS A 166 -0.34 -19.21 -28.62
CA HIS A 166 -1.68 -19.35 -29.21
C HIS A 166 -2.31 -18.03 -29.71
N PHE A 167 -1.49 -17.06 -30.10
CA PHE A 167 -1.90 -15.89 -30.90
C PHE A 167 -0.97 -15.68 -32.09
#